data_AF-A0A948SX05-F1
#
_entry.id   AF-A0A948SX05-F1
#
_cell.length_a   1.000
_cell.length_b   1.000
_cell.length_c   1.000
_cell.angle_alpha   90.00
_cell.angle_beta   90.00
_cell.angle_gamma   90.00
#
_symmetry.space_group_name_H-M   'P 1'
#
loop_
_entity.id
_entity.type
_entity.pdbx_description
1 polymer ?
#
loop_
_entity_poly.entity_id
_entity_poly.type
_entity_poly.pdbx_seq_one_letter_code
_entity_poly.pdbx_strand_id
1 'polypeptide(L)'
;MKKKNPKLAGVGAVFFAVLLFALFYPVSSWIVFDRIQSVCKTPVQGRFEAHFFSPTFRVKNAVLNWNKKVGIESGDIEVRYELGTLLKNKALRVEIRGRKVPVRFLGAFSRISPREKVILDEFYADLLIGREGLQEISSIRIESPELKFQLGSQS
;
A
#
# COMPACT_ATOMS: atom_id res chain seq x y z
N MET A 1 -49.17 15.59 15.56
CA MET A 1 -47.75 15.29 15.90
C MET A 1 -47.51 13.79 15.80
N LYS A 2 -46.69 13.31 14.85
CA LYS A 2 -46.28 11.89 14.79
C LYS A 2 -45.32 11.59 15.95
N LYS A 3 -45.74 10.77 16.91
CA LYS A 3 -44.83 10.21 17.95
C LYS A 3 -43.76 9.39 17.22
N LYS A 4 -42.52 9.87 17.16
CA LYS A 4 -41.37 9.09 16.69
C LYS A 4 -41.15 7.93 17.68
N ASN A 5 -41.23 6.70 17.20
CA ASN A 5 -40.98 5.51 18.02
C ASN A 5 -39.47 5.41 18.33
N PRO A 6 -39.04 5.60 19.60
CA PRO A 6 -37.62 5.62 19.95
C PRO A 6 -36.92 4.27 19.71
N LYS A 7 -37.68 3.16 19.72
CA LYS A 7 -37.18 1.82 19.41
C LYS A 7 -36.74 1.67 17.94
N LEU A 8 -37.47 2.27 16.99
CA LEU A 8 -37.10 2.29 15.57
C LEU A 8 -35.86 3.18 15.32
N ALA A 9 -35.74 4.29 16.06
CA ALA A 9 -34.56 5.13 16.01
C ALA A 9 -33.31 4.42 16.57
N GLY A 10 -33.47 3.62 17.64
CA GLY A 10 -32.40 2.82 18.23
C GLY A 10 -31.87 1.73 17.29
N VAL A 11 -32.77 0.98 16.64
CA VAL A 11 -32.38 -0.05 15.65
C VAL A 11 -31.67 0.57 14.45
N GLY A 12 -32.16 1.71 13.95
CA GLY A 12 -31.51 2.45 12.86
C GLY A 12 -30.11 2.94 13.24
N ALA A 13 -29.91 3.42 14.46
CA ALA A 13 -28.61 3.88 14.94
C ALA A 13 -27.60 2.73 15.07
N VAL A 14 -28.02 1.56 15.57
CA VAL A 14 -27.16 0.37 15.66
C VAL A 14 -26.76 -0.10 14.27
N PHE A 15 -27.71 -0.19 13.34
CA PHE A 15 -27.43 -0.58 11.96
C PHE A 15 -26.44 0.39 11.29
N PHE A 16 -26.62 1.70 11.50
CA PHE A 16 -25.71 2.72 10.98
C PHE A 16 -24.31 2.61 11.57
N ALA A 17 -24.17 2.35 12.88
CA ALA A 17 -22.88 2.16 13.54
C ALA A 17 -22.14 0.92 13.01
N VAL A 18 -22.87 -0.20 12.81
CA VAL A 18 -22.30 -1.42 12.22
C VAL A 18 -21.85 -1.18 10.78
N LEU A 19 -22.63 -0.45 9.99
CA LEU A 19 -22.28 -0.10 8.61
C LEU A 19 -21.03 0.78 8.56
N LEU A 20 -20.95 1.81 9.41
CA LEU A 20 -19.76 2.67 9.50
C LEU A 20 -18.52 1.87 9.90
N PHE A 21 -18.65 0.97 10.86
CA PHE A 21 -17.56 0.11 11.29
C PHE A 21 -17.09 -0.83 10.16
N ALA A 22 -18.04 -1.44 9.44
CA ALA A 22 -17.75 -2.33 8.32
C ALA A 22 -17.08 -1.61 7.13
N LEU A 23 -17.41 -0.34 6.91
CA LEU A 23 -16.85 0.47 5.82
C LEU A 23 -15.56 1.19 6.19
N PHE A 24 -15.23 1.32 7.48
CA PHE A 24 -14.07 2.09 7.94
C PHE A 24 -12.75 1.62 7.30
N TYR A 25 -12.45 0.32 7.35
CA TYR A 25 -11.21 -0.23 6.79
C TYR A 25 -11.19 -0.23 5.24
N PRO A 26 -12.28 -0.60 4.53
CA PRO A 26 -12.33 -0.45 3.09
C PRO A 26 -12.11 0.99 2.60
N VAL A 27 -12.79 1.96 3.23
CA VAL A 27 -12.68 3.38 2.84
C VAL A 27 -11.28 3.93 3.14
N SER A 28 -10.72 3.63 4.32
CA SER A 28 -9.35 4.06 4.63
C SER A 28 -8.32 3.41 3.71
N SER A 29 -8.48 2.14 3.35
CA SER A 29 -7.61 1.44 2.40
C SER A 29 -7.70 2.04 1.00
N TRP A 30 -8.89 2.45 0.56
CA TRP A 30 -9.07 3.16 -0.70
C TRP A 30 -8.35 4.51 -0.72
N ILE A 31 -8.48 5.31 0.34
CA ILE A 31 -7.78 6.60 0.47
C ILE A 31 -6.26 6.41 0.43
N VAL A 32 -5.75 5.39 1.10
CA VAL A 32 -4.31 5.06 1.08
C VAL A 32 -3.87 4.64 -0.31
N PHE A 33 -4.65 3.81 -1.00
CA PHE A 33 -4.35 3.37 -2.35
C PHE A 33 -4.29 4.55 -3.33
N ASP A 34 -5.27 5.45 -3.29
CA ASP A 34 -5.29 6.69 -4.09
C ASP A 34 -4.05 7.56 -3.80
N ARG A 35 -3.67 7.67 -2.53
CA ARG A 35 -2.46 8.40 -2.16
C ARG A 35 -1.19 7.75 -2.71
N ILE A 36 -1.08 6.43 -2.70
CA ILE A 36 0.05 5.72 -3.32
C ILE A 36 0.08 5.98 -4.84
N GLN A 37 -1.09 5.94 -5.51
CA GLN A 37 -1.16 6.25 -6.94
C GLN A 37 -0.63 7.64 -7.26
N SER A 38 -0.90 8.65 -6.42
CA SER A 38 -0.39 10.01 -6.63
C SER A 38 1.13 10.13 -6.58
N VAL A 39 1.82 9.20 -5.91
CA VAL A 39 3.28 9.18 -5.75
C VAL A 39 3.95 8.34 -6.83
N CYS A 40 3.26 7.33 -7.35
CA CYS A 40 3.75 6.53 -8.46
C CYS A 40 3.68 7.35 -9.76
N LYS A 41 4.78 7.41 -10.52
CA LYS A 41 4.79 8.10 -11.82
C LYS A 41 3.86 7.45 -12.86
N THR A 42 3.55 6.17 -12.67
CA THR A 42 2.53 5.44 -13.42
C THR A 42 1.48 4.91 -12.44
N PRO A 43 0.19 4.93 -12.79
CA PRO A 43 -0.86 4.36 -11.95
C PRO A 43 -0.53 2.91 -11.58
N VAL A 44 -0.77 2.55 -10.32
CA VAL A 44 -0.68 1.16 -9.89
C VAL A 44 -1.80 0.41 -10.60
N GLN A 45 -1.45 -0.49 -11.52
CA GLN A 45 -2.43 -1.35 -12.18
C GLN A 45 -2.63 -2.61 -11.33
N GLY A 46 -3.80 -3.24 -11.47
CA GLY A 46 -4.14 -4.48 -10.78
C GLY A 46 -5.51 -4.43 -10.12
N ARG A 47 -5.89 -5.52 -9.45
CA ARG A 47 -7.16 -5.61 -8.72
C ARG A 47 -6.94 -5.27 -7.25
N PHE A 48 -7.49 -4.13 -6.82
CA PHE A 48 -7.53 -3.73 -5.43
C PHE A 48 -8.48 -4.61 -4.61
N GLU A 49 -8.00 -5.12 -3.48
CA GLU A 49 -8.76 -5.93 -2.52
C GLU A 49 -8.48 -5.42 -1.09
N ALA A 50 -9.44 -4.68 -0.51
CA ALA A 50 -9.33 -4.22 0.87
C ALA A 50 -9.57 -5.35 1.87
N HIS A 51 -8.87 -5.31 3.01
CA HIS A 51 -9.23 -6.13 4.16
C HIS A 51 -10.26 -5.38 5.01
N PHE A 52 -11.30 -6.09 5.48
CA PHE A 52 -12.41 -5.48 6.21
C PHE A 52 -12.12 -5.21 7.69
N PHE A 53 -11.05 -5.79 8.24
CA PHE A 53 -10.76 -5.76 9.70
C PHE A 53 -9.32 -5.38 10.04
N SER A 54 -8.53 -4.95 9.05
CA SER A 54 -7.15 -4.53 9.29
C SER A 54 -6.78 -3.36 8.35
N PRO A 55 -5.81 -2.52 8.74
CA PRO A 55 -5.31 -1.45 7.88
C PRO A 55 -4.35 -2.03 6.82
N THR A 56 -4.92 -2.87 5.97
CA THR A 56 -4.20 -3.65 4.97
C THR A 56 -5.07 -3.81 3.73
N PHE A 57 -4.45 -3.78 2.56
CA PHE A 57 -5.10 -4.19 1.32
C PHE A 57 -4.10 -4.89 0.43
N ARG A 58 -4.62 -5.60 -0.57
CA ARG A 58 -3.81 -6.25 -1.60
C ARG A 58 -4.10 -5.63 -2.95
N VAL A 59 -3.09 -5.64 -3.80
CA VAL A 59 -3.25 -5.39 -5.24
C VAL A 59 -2.79 -6.64 -5.95
N LYS A 60 -3.74 -7.38 -6.53
CA LYS A 60 -3.43 -8.58 -7.31
C LYS A 60 -2.99 -8.21 -8.72
N ASN A 61 -2.02 -8.97 -9.24
CA ASN A 61 -1.40 -8.69 -10.54
C ASN A 61 -0.93 -7.22 -10.64
N ALA A 62 -0.31 -6.73 -9.57
CA ALA A 62 0.16 -5.37 -9.47
C ALA A 62 1.24 -5.08 -10.51
N VAL A 63 1.08 -3.95 -11.19
CA VAL A 63 2.13 -3.36 -12.02
C VAL A 63 2.37 -1.96 -11.49
N LEU A 64 3.60 -1.67 -11.08
CA LEU A 64 3.95 -0.37 -10.54
C LEU A 64 5.36 0.03 -10.96
N ASN A 65 5.56 1.33 -11.16
CA ASN A 65 6.87 1.89 -11.46
C ASN A 65 7.16 3.05 -10.51
N TRP A 66 8.12 2.83 -9.62
CA TRP A 66 8.63 3.90 -8.76
C TRP A 66 9.68 4.70 -9.48
N ASN A 67 9.24 5.82 -10.05
CA ASN A 67 10.09 6.91 -10.51
C ASN A 67 11.25 6.43 -11.42
N LYS A 68 11.02 5.44 -12.28
CA LYS A 68 12.04 4.83 -13.17
C LYS A 68 13.25 4.25 -12.43
N LYS A 69 13.09 3.84 -11.16
CA LYS A 69 14.13 3.17 -10.36
C LYS A 69 13.83 1.68 -10.18
N VAL A 70 12.58 1.35 -9.84
CA VAL A 70 12.13 -0.03 -9.62
C VAL A 70 10.75 -0.19 -10.24
N GLY A 71 10.59 -1.21 -11.08
CA GLY A 71 9.31 -1.57 -11.68
C GLY A 71 8.89 -2.99 -11.31
N ILE A 72 7.76 -3.17 -10.63
CA ILE A 72 7.12 -4.49 -10.52
C ILE A 72 6.33 -4.72 -11.79
N GLU A 73 6.63 -5.81 -12.50
CA GLU A 73 6.01 -6.15 -13.79
C GLU A 73 4.73 -6.96 -13.64
N SER A 74 4.66 -7.79 -12.60
CA SER A 74 3.47 -8.53 -12.21
C SER A 74 3.68 -9.12 -10.82
N GLY A 75 2.60 -9.39 -10.09
CA GLY A 75 2.66 -10.07 -8.80
C GLY A 75 1.68 -9.51 -7.79
N ASP A 76 1.44 -10.25 -6.72
CA ASP A 76 0.55 -9.80 -5.66
C ASP A 76 1.35 -9.01 -4.64
N ILE A 77 0.92 -7.76 -4.40
CA ILE A 77 1.49 -6.93 -3.34
C ILE A 77 0.46 -6.77 -2.21
N GLU A 78 0.95 -6.83 -0.99
CA GLU A 78 0.21 -6.49 0.22
C GLU A 78 0.73 -5.17 0.75
N VAL A 79 -0.18 -4.25 1.02
CA VAL A 79 0.12 -2.93 1.56
C VAL A 79 -0.49 -2.81 2.94
N ARG A 80 0.35 -2.58 3.95
CA ARG A 80 -0.06 -2.25 5.31
C ARG A 80 0.21 -0.77 5.57
N TYR A 81 -0.64 -0.11 6.35
CA TYR A 81 -0.48 1.31 6.64
C TYR A 81 -0.83 1.63 8.10
N GLU A 82 -0.31 2.76 8.59
CA GLU A 82 -0.59 3.23 9.95
C GLU A 82 -1.79 4.20 9.97
N LEU A 83 -2.95 3.76 10.49
CA LEU A 83 -4.17 4.58 10.61
C LEU A 83 -3.95 5.91 11.35
N GLY A 84 -3.10 5.89 12.40
CA GLY A 84 -2.79 7.09 13.17
C GLY A 84 -2.13 8.19 12.34
N THR A 85 -1.36 7.82 11.32
CA THR A 85 -0.73 8.78 10.41
C THR A 85 -1.71 9.34 9.38
N LEU A 86 -2.66 8.52 8.92
CA LEU A 86 -3.75 8.92 8.02
C LEU A 86 -4.62 10.02 8.64
N LEU A 87 -5.04 9.83 9.90
CA LEU A 87 -5.94 10.76 10.60
C LEU A 87 -5.27 12.08 11.01
N LYS A 88 -3.96 12.05 11.30
CA LYS A 88 -3.20 13.22 11.76
C LYS A 88 -2.73 14.13 10.62
N ASN A 89 -3.08 13.80 9.37
CA ASN A 89 -2.67 14.55 8.17
C ASN A 89 -1.14 14.72 8.07
N LYS A 90 -0.40 13.82 8.73
CA LYS A 90 1.06 13.70 8.69
C LYS A 90 1.45 12.84 7.49
N ALA A 91 2.75 12.67 7.30
CA ALA A 91 3.25 11.73 6.32
C ALA A 91 2.75 10.31 6.65
N LEU A 92 2.16 9.65 5.66
CA LEU A 92 1.55 8.34 5.75
C LEU A 92 2.64 7.28 5.66
N ARG A 93 2.79 6.47 6.70
CA ARG A 93 3.69 5.31 6.64
C ARG A 93 2.99 4.14 5.98
N VAL A 94 3.61 3.57 4.95
CA VAL A 94 3.14 2.37 4.26
C VAL A 94 4.25 1.34 4.17
N GLU A 95 3.91 0.11 4.49
CA GLU A 95 4.73 -1.07 4.25
C GLU A 95 4.17 -1.81 3.05
N ILE A 96 5.02 -2.08 2.06
CA ILE A 96 4.65 -2.81 0.85
C ILE A 96 5.44 -4.10 0.83
N ARG A 97 4.72 -5.23 0.73
CA ARG A 97 5.27 -6.58 0.72
C ARG A 97 4.86 -7.29 -0.55
N GLY A 98 5.78 -8.03 -1.14
CA GLY A 98 5.51 -8.89 -2.28
C GLY A 98 6.30 -10.19 -2.16
N ARG A 99 5.75 -11.29 -2.66
CA ARG A 99 6.46 -12.57 -2.77
C ARG A 99 6.44 -13.07 -4.20
N LYS A 100 7.55 -13.66 -4.64
CA LYS A 100 7.73 -14.16 -6.01
C LYS A 100 7.42 -13.10 -7.07
N VAL A 101 7.85 -11.87 -6.80
CA VAL A 101 7.51 -10.71 -7.62
C VAL A 101 8.59 -10.51 -8.69
N PRO A 102 8.28 -10.65 -9.99
CA PRO A 102 9.16 -10.20 -11.05
C PRO A 102 9.33 -8.68 -11.04
N VAL A 103 10.59 -8.25 -10.96
CA VAL A 103 10.96 -6.84 -10.88
C VAL A 103 12.00 -6.54 -11.94
N ARG A 104 11.90 -5.35 -12.48
CA ARG A 104 12.86 -4.76 -13.38
C ARG A 104 13.54 -3.60 -12.67
N PHE A 105 14.86 -3.69 -12.52
CA PHE A 105 15.65 -2.57 -12.07
C PHE A 105 15.79 -1.57 -13.22
N LEU A 106 15.54 -0.30 -12.93
CA LEU A 106 15.53 0.77 -13.92
C LEU A 106 16.55 1.86 -13.54
N GLY A 107 17.02 2.63 -14.52
CA GLY A 107 17.94 3.74 -14.29
C GLY A 107 19.27 3.29 -13.68
N ALA A 108 19.76 4.01 -12.67
CA ALA A 108 21.04 3.68 -12.03
C ALA A 108 21.07 2.29 -11.36
N PHE A 109 19.90 1.76 -10.97
CA PHE A 109 19.76 0.44 -10.35
C PHE A 109 19.90 -0.71 -11.35
N SER A 110 19.75 -0.46 -12.65
CA SER A 110 20.02 -1.48 -13.69
C SER A 110 21.51 -1.86 -13.76
N ARG A 111 22.39 -1.11 -13.09
CA ARG A 111 23.82 -1.44 -12.95
C ARG A 111 24.08 -2.49 -11.86
N ILE A 112 23.13 -2.68 -10.93
CA ILE A 112 23.26 -3.62 -9.80
C ILE A 112 22.99 -5.06 -10.25
N SER A 113 22.13 -5.25 -11.25
CA SER A 113 21.96 -6.53 -11.93
C SER A 113 21.84 -6.28 -13.43
N PRO A 114 22.76 -6.83 -14.25
CA PRO A 114 22.69 -6.70 -15.72
C PRO A 114 21.51 -7.50 -16.31
N ARG A 115 20.82 -8.31 -15.50
CA ARG A 115 19.60 -9.00 -15.93
C ARG A 115 18.45 -8.02 -15.97
N GLU A 116 17.81 -7.99 -17.12
CA GLU A 116 16.66 -7.15 -17.41
C GLU A 116 15.45 -7.43 -16.51
N LYS A 117 15.43 -8.59 -15.83
CA LYS A 117 14.34 -9.06 -14.97
C LYS A 117 14.86 -10.00 -13.88
N VAL A 118 14.46 -9.76 -12.63
CA VAL A 118 14.79 -10.61 -11.47
C VAL A 118 13.51 -11.00 -10.77
N ILE A 119 13.36 -12.28 -10.41
CA ILE A 119 12.25 -12.74 -9.58
C ILE A 119 12.70 -12.62 -8.13
N LEU A 120 12.00 -11.80 -7.33
CA LEU A 120 12.27 -11.70 -5.91
C LEU A 120 11.44 -12.72 -5.15
N ASP A 121 12.10 -13.54 -4.34
CA ASP A 121 11.44 -14.40 -3.35
C ASP A 121 10.67 -13.53 -2.35
N GLU A 122 11.30 -12.45 -1.90
CA GLU A 122 10.69 -11.45 -1.02
C GLU A 122 11.06 -10.02 -1.45
N PHE A 123 10.03 -9.16 -1.51
CA PHE A 123 10.14 -7.72 -1.64
C PHE A 123 9.49 -7.07 -0.42
N TYR A 124 10.20 -6.15 0.20
CA TYR A 124 9.69 -5.31 1.28
C TYR A 124 10.16 -3.87 1.09
N ALA A 125 9.25 -2.92 1.26
CA ALA A 125 9.54 -1.51 1.29
C ALA A 125 8.74 -0.81 2.39
N ASP A 126 9.42 -0.04 3.24
CA ASP A 126 8.82 0.82 4.25
C ASP A 126 9.03 2.27 3.82
N LEU A 127 7.92 2.95 3.54
CA LEU A 127 7.88 4.24 2.88
C LEU A 127 7.10 5.24 3.70
N LEU A 128 7.57 6.48 3.72
CA LEU A 128 6.87 7.61 4.28
C LEU A 128 6.38 8.52 3.15
N ILE A 129 5.06 8.62 2.99
CA ILE A 129 4.38 9.34 1.90
C ILE A 129 3.78 10.65 2.42
N GLY A 130 4.34 11.77 1.98
CA GLY A 130 3.88 13.12 2.31
C GLY A 130 2.68 13.59 1.49
N ARG A 131 2.45 14.90 1.48
CA ARG A 131 1.47 15.54 0.57
C ARG A 131 2.03 15.71 -0.84
N GLU A 132 3.32 15.98 -0.96
CA GLU A 132 3.99 16.28 -2.24
C GLU A 132 4.63 15.06 -2.90
N GLY A 133 4.55 13.88 -2.27
CA GLY A 133 5.13 12.66 -2.80
C GLY A 133 5.82 11.78 -1.75
N LEU A 134 6.72 10.93 -2.22
CA LEU A 134 7.57 10.09 -1.37
C LEU A 134 8.55 10.99 -0.61
N GLN A 135 8.45 11.02 0.72
CA GLN A 135 9.35 11.79 1.58
C GLN A 135 10.55 10.96 2.02
N GLU A 136 10.33 9.70 2.40
CA GLU A 136 11.38 8.84 2.93
C GLU A 136 11.20 7.39 2.49
N ILE A 137 12.34 6.71 2.36
CA ILE A 137 12.45 5.25 2.22
C ILE A 137 13.19 4.77 3.47
N SER A 138 12.46 4.35 4.49
CA SER A 138 13.06 3.94 5.76
C SER A 138 13.78 2.60 5.61
N SER A 139 13.21 1.68 4.82
CA SER A 139 13.91 0.45 4.44
C SER A 139 13.39 -0.17 3.15
N ILE A 140 14.28 -0.84 2.44
CA ILE A 140 13.97 -1.75 1.32
C ILE A 140 14.72 -3.04 1.58
N ARG A 141 14.02 -4.16 1.56
CA ARG A 141 14.63 -5.49 1.57
C ARG A 141 14.19 -6.24 0.33
N ILE A 142 15.17 -6.80 -0.35
CA ILE A 142 15.03 -7.56 -1.58
C ILE A 142 15.80 -8.86 -1.37
N GLU A 143 15.10 -9.98 -1.46
CA GLU A 143 15.68 -11.31 -1.38
C GLU A 143 15.30 -12.12 -2.62
N SER A 144 16.31 -12.73 -3.24
CA SER A 144 16.20 -13.69 -4.33
C SER A 144 17.40 -14.63 -4.28
N PRO A 145 17.37 -15.76 -5.01
CA PRO A 145 18.51 -16.68 -5.04
C PRO A 145 19.79 -16.03 -5.58
N GLU A 146 19.65 -14.99 -6.41
CA GLU A 146 20.75 -14.35 -7.13
C GLU A 146 21.14 -12.97 -6.57
N LEU A 147 20.30 -12.39 -5.72
CA LEU A 147 20.46 -11.03 -5.20
C LEU A 147 19.86 -10.94 -3.80
N LYS A 148 20.70 -10.64 -2.82
CA LYS A 148 20.29 -10.16 -1.50
C LYS A 148 20.71 -8.71 -1.36
N PHE A 149 19.73 -7.83 -1.20
CA PHE A 149 19.96 -6.41 -1.06
C PHE A 149 19.08 -5.85 0.05
N GLN A 150 19.70 -5.13 0.98
CA GLN A 150 19.00 -4.42 2.04
C GLN A 150 19.52 -2.99 2.10
N LEU A 151 18.61 -2.04 1.92
CA LEU A 151 18.84 -0.63 2.15
C LEU A 151 18.04 -0.25 3.39
N GLY A 152 18.66 0.39 4.38
CA GLY A 152 17.97 0.91 5.54
C GLY A 152 18.61 2.22 5.96
N SER A 153 17.80 3.17 6.38
CA SER A 153 18.32 4.32 7.11
C SER A 153 18.83 3.80 8.46
N GLN A 154 20.15 3.85 8.69
CA GLN A 154 20.67 3.76 10.05
C GLN A 154 20.40 5.10 10.71
N SER A 155 19.34 5.18 11.50
CA SER A 155 19.10 6.28 12.44
C SER A 155 18.71 5.71 13.79
#